data_AF-U7QIS8-F1
#
_entry.id   AF-U7QIS8-F1
#
_cell.length_a   1.000
_cell.length_b   1.000
_cell.length_c   1.000
_cell.angle_alpha   90.00
_cell.angle_beta   90.00
_cell.angle_gamma   90.00
#
_symmetry.space_group_name_H-M   'P 1'
#
loop_
_entity.id
_entity.type
_entity.pdbx_description
1 polymer ?
#
loop_
_entity_poly.entity_id
_entity_poly.type
_entity_poly.pdbx_seq_one_letter_code
_entity_poly.pdbx_strand_id
1 'polypeptide(L)'
;MKSKDKKMIFFKLEDLKPEAKIVWLKDMSQYPWVREGMTDFTSKEGISKSRQSKIEMDCELVGYAELEEDAPPSFIDSATGRKYYKRRIFTLRNGDYKNYSDGSYPSEAVESETVEPKVKGLSPGKKAQIAVRIPRSLLQKLNRYIQIMEMSQTEVVVSALSKYLDSPEDVPLIERIVKIEERLAQLEGQ
;
A
#
# COMPACT_ATOMS: atom_id res chain seq x y z
N MET A 1 12.38 7.06 -34.92
CA MET A 1 11.32 7.33 -33.92
C MET A 1 11.94 7.24 -32.54
N LYS A 2 12.21 8.38 -31.88
CA LYS A 2 12.74 8.37 -30.51
C LYS A 2 11.62 7.94 -29.57
N SER A 3 11.80 6.78 -28.95
CA SER A 3 11.02 6.33 -27.78
C SER A 3 11.02 7.48 -26.78
N LYS A 4 9.87 8.13 -26.58
CA LYS A 4 9.69 9.03 -25.45
C LYS A 4 9.69 8.12 -24.24
N ASP A 5 10.79 8.14 -23.49
CA ASP A 5 10.85 7.62 -22.14
C ASP A 5 9.57 8.06 -21.42
N LYS A 6 8.66 7.11 -21.21
CA LYS A 6 7.56 7.26 -20.26
C LYS A 6 8.26 7.49 -18.94
N LYS A 7 8.39 8.76 -18.53
CA LYS A 7 8.67 9.13 -17.15
C LYS A 7 7.72 8.30 -16.31
N MET A 8 8.24 7.25 -15.68
CA MET A 8 7.54 6.58 -14.61
C MET A 8 7.21 7.68 -13.61
N ILE A 9 5.93 8.04 -13.51
CA ILE A 9 5.46 9.01 -12.54
C ILE A 9 5.51 8.30 -11.19
N PHE A 10 6.71 8.16 -10.65
CA PHE A 10 6.87 7.94 -9.21
C PHE A 10 6.52 9.27 -8.56
N PHE A 11 5.29 9.39 -8.07
CA PHE A 11 4.99 10.45 -7.12
C PHE A 11 5.80 10.19 -5.84
N LYS A 12 6.25 11.27 -5.21
CA LYS A 12 7.13 11.18 -4.04
C LYS A 12 6.28 11.04 -2.78
N LEU A 13 6.82 10.46 -1.71
CA LEU A 13 6.10 10.35 -0.44
C LEU A 13 5.68 11.72 0.12
N GLU A 14 6.43 12.78 -0.20
CA GLU A 14 6.07 14.15 0.17
C GLU A 14 4.77 14.63 -0.49
N ASP A 15 4.40 14.10 -1.65
CA ASP A 15 3.15 14.44 -2.33
C ASP A 15 1.92 13.97 -1.53
N LEU A 16 2.07 13.02 -0.60
CA LEU A 16 0.97 12.47 0.21
C LEU A 16 0.75 13.22 1.53
N LYS A 17 1.75 13.97 2.01
CA LYS A 17 1.69 14.68 3.30
C LYS A 17 0.44 15.56 3.49
N PRO A 18 -0.05 16.27 2.46
CA PRO A 18 -1.20 17.16 2.61
C PRO A 18 -2.57 16.45 2.59
N GLU A 19 -2.63 15.12 2.47
CA GLU A 19 -3.90 14.41 2.37
C GLU A 19 -4.62 14.34 3.72
N ALA A 20 -5.90 14.70 3.76
CA ALA A 20 -6.74 14.56 4.94
C ALA A 20 -7.41 13.19 5.01
N LYS A 21 -8.03 12.75 3.90
CA LYS A 21 -8.73 11.46 3.82
C LYS A 21 -8.77 10.92 2.40
N ILE A 22 -9.03 9.62 2.29
CA ILE A 22 -9.33 8.95 1.01
C ILE A 22 -10.84 8.79 0.87
N VAL A 23 -11.35 9.18 -0.30
CA VAL A 23 -12.78 9.08 -0.66
C VAL A 23 -12.91 8.03 -1.76
N TRP A 24 -13.58 6.93 -1.43
CA TRP A 24 -13.95 5.89 -2.39
C TRP A 24 -15.33 6.18 -2.98
N LEU A 25 -15.44 6.07 -4.30
CA LEU A 25 -16.69 6.27 -5.05
C LEU A 25 -17.43 4.96 -5.29
N LYS A 26 -16.81 3.84 -4.95
CA LYS A 26 -17.34 2.49 -5.11
C LYS A 26 -17.04 1.63 -3.88
N ASP A 27 -17.68 0.47 -3.80
CA ASP A 27 -17.36 -0.56 -2.82
C ASP A 27 -16.02 -1.22 -3.17
N MET A 28 -15.02 -1.03 -2.32
CA MET A 28 -13.65 -1.51 -2.55
C MET A 28 -13.48 -3.00 -2.31
N SER A 29 -14.44 -3.67 -1.65
CA SER A 29 -14.42 -5.14 -1.48
C SER A 29 -14.45 -5.88 -2.83
N GLN A 30 -14.91 -5.22 -3.89
CA GLN A 30 -14.97 -5.74 -5.25
C GLN A 30 -13.68 -5.51 -6.05
N TYR A 31 -12.77 -4.70 -5.53
CA TYR A 31 -11.59 -4.19 -6.25
C TYR A 31 -10.34 -4.37 -5.39
N PRO A 32 -9.73 -5.57 -5.35
CA PRO A 32 -8.61 -5.87 -4.45
C PRO A 32 -7.38 -4.99 -4.71
N TRP A 33 -7.25 -4.46 -5.93
CA TRP A 33 -6.23 -3.48 -6.27
C TRP A 33 -6.79 -2.43 -7.23
N VAL A 34 -6.22 -1.23 -7.18
CA VAL A 34 -6.55 -0.09 -8.06
C VAL A 34 -5.27 0.53 -8.62
N ARG A 35 -5.38 1.36 -9.65
CA ARG A 35 -4.23 2.15 -10.14
C ARG A 35 -4.14 3.45 -9.36
N GLU A 36 -2.98 3.69 -8.79
CA GLU A 36 -2.64 4.93 -8.10
C GLU A 36 -2.02 5.94 -9.05
N GLY A 37 -2.52 7.18 -9.03
CA GLY A 37 -1.99 8.28 -9.83
C GLY A 37 -2.12 9.62 -9.14
N MET A 38 -1.50 10.65 -9.70
CA MET A 38 -1.64 12.03 -9.22
C MET A 38 -2.26 12.91 -10.30
N THR A 39 -3.13 13.84 -9.91
CA THR A 39 -3.67 14.83 -10.82
C THR A 39 -3.99 16.14 -10.11
N ASP A 40 -3.89 17.25 -10.83
CA ASP A 40 -4.18 18.58 -10.29
C ASP A 40 -5.67 18.92 -10.37
N PHE A 41 -6.17 19.52 -9.29
CA PHE A 41 -7.53 20.01 -9.15
C PHE A 41 -7.55 21.45 -8.66
N THR A 42 -8.62 22.18 -8.97
CA THR A 42 -8.79 23.56 -8.50
C THR A 42 -9.39 23.66 -7.09
N SER A 43 -9.68 22.51 -6.46
CA SER A 43 -10.21 22.38 -5.09
C SER A 43 -9.42 21.34 -4.31
N LYS A 44 -9.43 21.48 -2.99
CA LYS A 44 -8.84 20.52 -2.03
C LYS A 44 -9.75 19.32 -1.79
N GLU A 45 -11.05 19.54 -1.89
CA GLU A 45 -12.12 18.56 -1.65
C GLU A 45 -12.99 18.36 -2.88
N GLY A 46 -13.66 17.21 -2.95
CA GLY A 46 -14.58 16.85 -4.03
C GLY A 46 -13.95 16.80 -5.42
N ILE A 47 -14.78 16.52 -6.41
CA ILE A 47 -14.41 16.57 -7.83
C ILE A 47 -15.52 17.25 -8.64
N SER A 48 -15.15 18.17 -9.52
CA SER A 48 -16.12 18.79 -10.42
C SER A 48 -16.52 17.81 -11.52
N LYS A 49 -17.78 17.83 -11.96
CA LYS A 49 -18.30 16.96 -13.03
C LYS A 49 -17.44 17.01 -14.29
N SER A 50 -17.04 18.22 -14.72
CA SER A 50 -16.18 18.37 -15.90
C SER A 50 -14.81 17.68 -15.72
N ARG A 51 -14.23 17.75 -14.53
CA ARG A 51 -12.94 17.09 -14.27
C ARG A 51 -13.09 15.59 -14.18
N GLN A 52 -14.15 15.10 -13.52
CA GLN A 52 -14.49 13.68 -13.48
C GLN A 52 -14.67 13.12 -14.90
N SER A 53 -15.51 13.76 -15.72
CA SER A 53 -15.73 13.33 -17.11
C SER A 53 -14.43 13.30 -17.92
N LYS A 54 -13.50 14.23 -17.70
CA LYS A 54 -12.20 14.23 -18.38
C LYS A 54 -11.31 13.04 -17.98
N ILE A 55 -11.35 12.61 -16.72
CA ILE A 55 -10.63 11.42 -16.26
C ILE A 55 -11.29 10.16 -16.85
N GLU A 56 -12.62 10.13 -16.82
CA GLU A 56 -13.47 9.04 -17.31
C GLU A 56 -13.42 8.80 -18.82
N MET A 57 -12.79 9.70 -19.59
CA MET A 57 -12.50 9.45 -21.00
C MET A 57 -11.52 8.28 -21.21
N ASP A 58 -10.58 8.08 -20.28
CA ASP A 58 -9.48 7.10 -20.44
C ASP A 58 -9.54 5.97 -19.39
N CYS A 59 -10.13 6.22 -18.22
CA CYS A 59 -10.19 5.29 -17.12
C CYS A 59 -11.35 5.60 -16.18
N GLU A 60 -11.90 4.58 -15.54
CA GLU A 60 -12.92 4.76 -14.52
C GLU A 60 -12.31 5.34 -13.23
N LEU A 61 -12.87 6.43 -12.71
CA LEU A 61 -12.48 7.01 -11.43
C LEU A 61 -13.19 6.27 -10.29
N VAL A 62 -12.42 5.65 -9.40
CA VAL A 62 -12.96 4.86 -8.28
C VAL A 62 -12.68 5.47 -6.91
N GLY A 63 -11.75 6.42 -6.82
CA GLY A 63 -11.50 7.17 -5.60
C GLY A 63 -10.54 8.33 -5.80
N TYR A 64 -10.41 9.16 -4.77
CA TYR A 64 -9.46 10.28 -4.72
C TYR A 64 -9.12 10.66 -3.29
N ALA A 65 -8.00 11.36 -3.11
CA ALA A 65 -7.66 11.99 -1.84
C ALA A 65 -8.26 13.39 -1.75
N GLU A 66 -8.78 13.74 -0.57
CA GLU A 66 -9.03 15.13 -0.17
C GLU A 66 -7.82 15.63 0.61
N LEU A 67 -7.58 16.94 0.54
CA LEU A 67 -6.44 17.57 1.21
C LEU A 67 -6.86 18.33 2.47
N GLU A 68 -5.91 18.45 3.39
CA GLU A 68 -6.02 19.27 4.60
C GLU A 68 -6.29 20.74 4.24
N GLU A 69 -6.93 21.46 5.16
CA GLU A 69 -7.29 22.86 4.95
C GLU A 69 -6.07 23.77 4.73
N ASP A 70 -4.92 23.43 5.29
CA ASP A 70 -3.66 24.17 5.15
C ASP A 70 -2.81 23.73 3.95
N ALA A 71 -3.27 22.74 3.17
CA ALA A 71 -2.51 22.19 2.05
C ALA A 71 -2.11 23.29 1.03
N PRO A 72 -0.82 23.40 0.68
CA PRO A 72 -0.33 24.40 -0.27
C PRO A 72 -0.74 24.01 -1.70
N PRO A 73 -0.95 25.01 -2.60
CA PRO A 73 -1.14 24.72 -4.01
C PRO A 73 0.14 24.14 -4.62
N SER A 74 -0.01 23.12 -5.47
CA SER A 74 1.08 22.57 -6.29
C SER A 74 1.49 23.54 -7.40
N PHE A 75 0.55 24.33 -7.89
CA PHE A 75 0.74 25.29 -8.96
C PHE A 75 -0.26 26.45 -8.83
N ILE A 76 0.19 27.65 -9.18
CA ILE A 76 -0.67 28.84 -9.28
C ILE A 76 -0.52 29.37 -10.71
N ASP A 77 -1.63 29.43 -11.44
CA ASP A 77 -1.68 30.01 -12.77
C ASP A 77 -1.47 31.53 -12.67
N SER A 78 -0.36 32.02 -13.23
CA SER A 78 0.03 33.43 -13.16
C SER A 78 -0.91 34.36 -13.92
N ALA A 79 -1.65 33.86 -14.91
CA ALA A 79 -2.57 34.68 -15.70
C ALA A 79 -3.93 34.83 -15.01
N THR A 80 -4.41 33.77 -14.36
CA THR A 80 -5.75 33.74 -13.75
C THR A 80 -5.75 33.86 -12.23
N GLY A 81 -4.59 33.72 -11.59
CA GLY A 81 -4.46 33.59 -10.13
C GLY A 81 -5.01 32.27 -9.59
N ARG A 82 -5.43 31.35 -10.47
CA ARG A 82 -6.10 30.11 -10.06
C ARG A 82 -5.11 29.14 -9.45
N LYS A 83 -5.45 28.65 -8.27
CA LYS A 83 -4.68 27.67 -7.52
C LYS A 83 -5.05 26.26 -7.95
N TYR A 84 -4.04 25.41 -8.05
CA TYR A 84 -4.17 23.99 -8.33
C TYR A 84 -3.52 23.20 -7.20
N TYR A 85 -4.13 22.07 -6.89
CA TYR A 85 -3.79 21.18 -5.80
C TYR A 85 -3.62 19.79 -6.39
N LYS A 86 -2.39 19.28 -6.33
CA LYS A 86 -2.06 17.93 -6.78
C LYS A 86 -2.59 16.95 -5.75
N ARG A 87 -3.45 16.01 -6.19
CA ARG A 87 -4.09 15.02 -5.32
C ARG A 87 -3.92 13.63 -5.91
N ARG A 88 -3.89 12.64 -5.02
CA ARG A 88 -3.93 11.24 -5.41
C ARG A 88 -5.32 10.89 -5.94
N ILE A 89 -5.34 10.12 -7.01
CA ILE A 89 -6.56 9.54 -7.61
C ILE A 89 -6.35 8.05 -7.80
N PHE A 90 -7.47 7.32 -7.73
CA PHE A 90 -7.52 5.89 -7.90
C PHE A 90 -8.42 5.57 -9.07
N THR A 91 -7.90 4.79 -10.03
CA THR A 91 -8.60 4.50 -11.27
C THR A 91 -8.51 3.04 -11.67
N LEU A 92 -9.43 2.63 -12.54
CA LEU A 92 -9.41 1.35 -13.23
C LEU A 92 -9.48 1.57 -14.73
N ARG A 93 -8.72 0.79 -15.50
CA ARG A 93 -8.82 0.78 -16.96
C ARG A 93 -9.68 -0.37 -17.42
N ASN A 94 -10.29 -0.19 -18.59
CA ASN A 94 -11.04 -1.27 -19.23
C ASN A 94 -10.14 -2.49 -19.44
N GLY A 95 -10.60 -3.64 -18.94
CA GLY A 95 -9.88 -4.91 -19.02
C GLY A 95 -8.75 -5.09 -18.00
N ASP A 96 -8.58 -4.22 -17.00
CA ASP A 96 -7.52 -4.40 -15.98
C ASP A 96 -7.57 -5.80 -15.34
N TYR A 97 -8.71 -6.21 -14.76
CA TYR A 97 -8.86 -7.54 -14.17
C TYR A 97 -8.92 -8.70 -15.18
N LYS A 98 -8.98 -8.41 -16.48
CA LYS A 98 -8.92 -9.44 -17.54
C LYS A 98 -7.49 -9.62 -18.05
N ASN A 99 -6.72 -8.53 -18.11
CA ASN A 99 -5.39 -8.48 -18.69
C ASN A 99 -4.28 -8.75 -17.66
N TYR A 100 -4.59 -8.59 -16.38
CA TYR A 100 -3.70 -8.81 -15.26
C TYR A 100 -4.24 -9.94 -14.38
N SER A 101 -3.34 -10.82 -13.95
CA SER A 101 -3.62 -11.95 -13.07
C SER A 101 -2.73 -11.87 -11.85
N ASP A 102 -2.99 -12.70 -10.83
CA ASP A 102 -2.14 -12.76 -9.64
C ASP A 102 -0.66 -12.90 -10.00
N GLY A 103 0.16 -12.02 -9.43
CA GLY A 103 1.60 -11.93 -9.70
C GLY A 103 1.99 -11.10 -10.93
N SER A 104 1.02 -10.65 -11.74
CA SER A 104 1.24 -9.75 -12.88
C SER A 104 0.32 -8.54 -12.74
N TYR A 105 0.89 -7.42 -12.29
CA TYR A 105 0.15 -6.19 -12.05
C TYR A 105 0.79 -5.01 -12.78
N PRO A 106 0.03 -3.97 -13.13
CA PRO A 106 0.62 -2.74 -13.62
C PRO A 106 1.48 -2.08 -12.54
N SER A 107 2.47 -1.28 -12.96
CA SER A 107 3.37 -0.58 -12.04
C SER A 107 2.69 0.38 -11.08
N GLU A 108 1.50 0.87 -11.46
CA GLU A 108 0.67 1.77 -10.67
C GLU A 108 -0.27 1.02 -9.71
N ALA A 109 -0.30 -0.32 -9.73
CA ALA A 109 -1.20 -1.08 -8.88
C ALA A 109 -0.84 -0.93 -7.40
N VAL A 110 -1.87 -0.62 -6.61
CA VAL A 110 -1.85 -0.65 -5.15
C VAL A 110 -3.02 -1.46 -4.62
N GLU A 111 -2.80 -2.19 -3.54
CA GLU A 111 -3.81 -2.94 -2.79
C GLU A 111 -4.77 -1.96 -2.12
N SER A 112 -6.05 -2.02 -2.46
CA SER A 112 -7.03 -1.00 -2.10
C SER A 112 -7.21 -0.87 -0.58
N GLU A 113 -7.11 -1.98 0.15
CA GLU A 113 -7.25 -2.03 1.62
C GLU A 113 -6.06 -1.41 2.36
N THR A 114 -4.90 -1.33 1.71
CA THR A 114 -3.67 -0.76 2.30
C THR A 114 -3.55 0.74 2.08
N VAL A 115 -4.48 1.33 1.34
CA VAL A 115 -4.46 2.74 0.99
C VAL A 115 -5.01 3.56 2.15
N GLU A 116 -4.12 4.33 2.77
CA GLU A 116 -4.47 5.28 3.82
C GLU A 116 -3.97 6.69 3.46
N PRO A 117 -4.57 7.75 4.02
CA PRO A 117 -4.07 9.12 3.86
C PRO A 117 -2.62 9.21 4.32
N LYS A 118 -1.77 9.94 3.58
CA LYS A 118 -0.34 10.15 3.93
C LYS A 118 0.52 8.89 3.85
N VAL A 119 -0.06 7.72 3.58
CA VAL A 119 0.62 6.42 3.47
C VAL A 119 0.56 5.94 2.02
N LYS A 120 1.69 5.44 1.54
CA LYS A 120 1.76 4.82 0.21
C LYS A 120 1.17 3.41 0.28
N GLY A 121 0.20 3.12 -0.59
CA GLY A 121 -0.38 1.78 -0.70
C GLY A 121 0.66 0.72 -1.08
N LEU A 122 0.46 -0.50 -0.61
CA LEU A 122 1.30 -1.64 -0.96
C LEU A 122 1.01 -2.07 -2.39
N SER A 123 2.05 -2.52 -3.10
CA SER A 123 1.88 -3.03 -4.47
C SER A 123 1.59 -4.53 -4.43
N PRO A 124 0.50 -5.00 -5.06
CA PRO A 124 0.08 -6.41 -4.99
C PRO A 124 1.07 -7.37 -5.64
N GLY A 125 1.96 -6.87 -6.50
CA GLY A 125 3.02 -7.67 -7.14
C GLY A 125 4.31 -7.75 -6.33
N LYS A 126 4.45 -6.98 -5.23
CA LYS A 126 5.68 -6.93 -4.44
C LYS A 126 5.49 -7.64 -3.12
N LYS A 127 6.30 -8.68 -2.89
CA LYS A 127 6.42 -9.27 -1.55
C LYS A 127 6.91 -8.19 -0.57
N ALA A 128 6.22 -8.04 0.56
CA ALA A 128 6.68 -7.18 1.64
C ALA A 128 8.09 -7.62 2.08
N GLN A 129 9.04 -6.68 2.06
CA GLN A 129 10.43 -6.91 2.42
C GLN A 129 10.92 -5.77 3.30
N ILE A 130 11.63 -6.13 4.36
CA ILE A 130 12.26 -5.17 5.27
C ILE A 130 13.75 -5.51 5.32
N ALA A 131 14.59 -4.51 5.09
CA ALA A 131 16.03 -4.62 5.29
C ALA A 131 16.41 -3.87 6.57
N VAL A 132 16.93 -4.58 7.56
CA VAL A 132 17.32 -4.00 8.87
C VAL A 132 18.81 -4.16 9.09
N ARG A 133 19.46 -3.10 9.57
CA ARG A 133 20.85 -3.18 10.07
C ARG A 133 20.80 -3.53 11.55
N ILE A 134 21.42 -4.65 11.93
CA ILE A 134 21.48 -5.11 13.32
C ILE A 134 22.93 -5.17 13.82
N PRO A 135 23.18 -4.89 15.12
CA PRO A 135 24.50 -5.05 15.71
C PRO A 135 25.01 -6.51 15.61
N ARG A 136 26.33 -6.70 15.47
CA ARG A 136 26.94 -8.05 15.35
C ARG A 136 26.61 -8.96 16.54
N SER A 137 26.56 -8.41 17.75
CA SER A 137 26.20 -9.15 18.96
C SER A 137 24.77 -9.69 18.91
N LEU A 138 23.83 -8.94 18.31
CA LEU A 138 22.45 -9.39 18.14
C LEU A 138 22.33 -10.46 17.06
N LEU A 139 23.04 -10.29 15.94
CA LEU A 139 23.09 -11.29 14.87
C LEU A 139 23.62 -12.65 15.37
N GLN A 140 24.65 -12.65 16.22
CA GLN A 140 25.18 -13.88 16.84
C GLN A 140 24.13 -14.59 17.71
N LYS A 141 23.40 -13.84 18.53
CA LYS A 141 22.31 -14.40 19.36
C LYS A 141 21.18 -14.96 18.49
N LEU A 142 20.80 -14.25 17.44
CA LEU A 142 19.77 -14.69 16.49
C LEU A 142 20.18 -16.01 15.81
N ASN A 143 21.40 -16.09 15.29
CA ASN A 143 21.90 -17.31 14.64
C ASN A 143 21.94 -18.51 15.59
N ARG A 144 22.32 -18.29 16.86
CA ARG A 144 22.29 -19.35 17.88
C ARG A 144 20.87 -19.84 18.15
N TYR A 145 19.91 -18.92 18.24
CA TYR A 145 18.50 -19.26 18.45
C TYR A 145 17.93 -20.06 17.25
N ILE A 146 18.23 -19.62 16.03
CA ILE A 146 17.90 -20.32 14.77
C ILE A 146 18.39 -21.77 14.78
N GLN A 147 19.64 -21.99 15.21
CA GLN A 147 20.22 -23.34 15.28
C GLN A 147 19.54 -24.23 16.33
N ILE A 148 19.19 -23.67 17.49
CA ILE A 148 18.57 -24.43 18.59
C ILE A 148 17.13 -24.84 18.23
N MET A 149 16.38 -23.94 17.59
CA MET A 149 14.96 -24.15 17.28
C MET A 149 14.73 -24.83 15.92
N GLU A 150 15.79 -25.05 15.12
CA GLU A 150 15.72 -25.57 13.75
C GLU A 150 14.75 -24.79 12.83
N MET A 151 14.56 -23.50 13.10
CA MET A 151 13.67 -22.61 12.34
C MET A 151 14.45 -21.78 11.33
N SER A 152 13.80 -21.33 10.26
CA SER A 152 14.43 -20.37 9.35
C SER A 152 14.59 -18.99 10.00
N GLN A 153 15.58 -18.22 9.55
CA GLN A 153 15.77 -16.83 10.01
C GLN A 153 14.49 -15.99 9.85
N THR A 154 13.76 -16.19 8.75
CA THR A 154 12.51 -15.48 8.47
C THR A 154 11.45 -15.83 9.51
N GLU A 155 11.23 -17.11 9.82
CA GLU A 155 10.21 -17.52 10.80
C GLU A 155 10.50 -16.96 12.19
N VAL A 156 11.76 -16.98 12.61
CA VAL A 156 12.16 -16.41 13.92
C VAL A 156 11.88 -14.90 13.97
N VAL A 157 12.24 -14.17 12.91
CA VAL A 157 12.02 -12.72 12.85
C VAL A 157 10.53 -12.37 12.77
N VAL A 158 9.76 -13.09 11.94
CA VAL A 158 8.30 -12.89 11.80
C VAL A 158 7.59 -13.22 13.11
N SER A 159 7.95 -14.31 13.79
CA SER A 159 7.42 -14.65 15.11
C SER A 159 7.68 -13.55 16.15
N ALA A 160 8.92 -13.06 16.23
CA ALA A 160 9.28 -12.01 17.15
C ALA A 160 8.51 -10.70 16.88
N LEU A 161 8.36 -10.31 15.61
CA LEU A 161 7.59 -9.13 15.21
C LEU A 161 6.10 -9.29 15.51
N SER A 162 5.52 -10.46 15.21
CA SER A 162 4.11 -10.76 15.46
C SER A 162 3.77 -10.68 16.94
N LYS A 163 4.65 -11.25 17.80
CA LYS A 163 4.53 -11.15 19.26
C LYS A 163 4.67 -9.71 19.76
N TYR A 164 5.57 -8.93 19.17
CA TYR A 164 5.79 -7.53 19.57
C TYR A 164 4.63 -6.61 19.17
N LEU A 165 4.00 -6.86 18.02
CA LEU A 165 2.91 -6.05 17.46
C LEU A 165 1.51 -6.55 17.85
N ASP A 166 1.41 -7.58 18.69
CA ASP A 166 0.15 -8.23 19.10
C ASP A 166 -0.71 -8.70 17.90
N SER A 167 -0.07 -9.25 16.86
CA SER A 167 -0.73 -9.85 15.70
C SER A 167 -0.64 -11.39 15.75
N PRO A 168 -1.59 -12.09 16.40
CA PRO A 168 -1.52 -13.55 16.57
C PRO A 168 -1.83 -14.34 15.29
N GLU A 169 -2.43 -13.72 14.28
CA GLU A 169 -2.80 -14.37 13.01
C GLU A 169 -1.58 -14.56 12.08
N ASP A 170 -0.58 -13.68 12.21
CA ASP A 170 0.66 -13.67 11.40
C ASP A 170 1.78 -14.56 11.97
N VAL A 171 1.52 -15.24 13.09
CA VAL A 171 2.49 -16.17 13.70
C VAL A 171 2.74 -17.34 12.75
N PRO A 172 4.01 -17.71 12.48
CA PRO A 172 4.34 -18.84 11.61
C PRO A 172 3.60 -20.12 12.00
N LEU A 173 3.15 -20.88 11.00
CA LEU A 173 2.33 -22.09 11.18
C LEU A 173 2.98 -23.09 12.14
N ILE A 174 4.30 -23.23 12.12
CA ILE A 174 5.02 -24.14 13.00
C ILE A 174 4.84 -23.78 14.49
N GLU A 175 4.89 -22.49 14.84
CA GLU A 175 4.66 -22.06 16.23
C GLU A 175 3.19 -22.23 16.65
N ARG A 176 2.26 -22.03 15.70
CA ARG A 176 0.84 -22.29 15.95
C ARG A 176 0.59 -23.77 16.20
N ILE A 177 1.23 -24.65 15.44
CA ILE A 177 1.15 -26.11 15.62
C ILE A 177 1.74 -26.53 16.96
N VAL A 178 2.95 -26.07 17.32
CA VAL A 178 3.57 -26.38 18.62
C VAL A 178 2.67 -25.95 19.78
N LYS A 179 2.08 -24.76 19.72
CA LYS A 179 1.16 -24.28 20.77
C LYS A 179 -0.15 -25.09 20.84
N ILE A 180 -0.59 -25.65 19.72
CA ILE A 180 -1.75 -26.56 19.66
C ILE A 180 -1.36 -27.92 20.23
N GLU A 181 -0.18 -28.45 19.90
CA GLU A 181 0.35 -29.70 20.44
C GLU A 181 0.54 -29.63 21.96
N GLU A 182 1.07 -28.53 22.49
CA GLU A 182 1.19 -28.29 23.93
C GLU A 182 -0.18 -28.28 24.63
N ARG A 183 -1.20 -27.67 24.00
CA ARG A 183 -2.58 -27.65 24.52
C ARG A 183 -3.24 -29.02 24.45
N LEU A 184 -3.01 -29.77 23.37
CA LEU A 184 -3.49 -31.14 23.21
C LEU A 184 -2.86 -32.06 24.25
N ALA A 185 -1.54 -31.98 24.48
CA ALA A 185 -0.87 -32.76 25.51
C ALA A 185 -1.40 -32.45 26.94
N GLN A 186 -1.79 -31.21 27.21
CA GLN A 186 -2.44 -30.84 28.49
C GLN A 186 -3.87 -31.38 28.61
N LEU A 187 -4.60 -31.51 27.51
CA LEU A 187 -5.97 -32.02 27.47
C LEU A 187 -6.03 -33.56 27.45
N GLU A 188 -5.10 -34.21 26.76
CA GLU A 188 -4.95 -35.67 26.73
C GLU A 188 -4.36 -36.23 28.03
N GLY A 189 -3.76 -35.38 28.86
CA GLY A 189 -3.31 -35.69 30.22
C GLY A 189 -4.40 -35.60 31.31
N GLN A 190 -5.66 -35.33 30.92
CA GLN A 190 -6.86 -35.38 31.77
C GLN A 190 -7.69 -36.63 31.45
#